data_AF-A0A9X1MLX6-F1
#
_entry.id   AF-A0A9X1MLX6-F1
#
_cell.length_a   1.000
_cell.length_b   1.000
_cell.length_c   1.000
_cell.angle_alpha   90.00
_cell.angle_beta   90.00
_cell.angle_gamma   90.00
#
_symmetry.space_group_name_H-M   'P 1'
#
loop_
_entity.id
_entity.type
_entity.pdbx_description
1 polymer ?
#
loop_
_entity_poly.entity_id
_entity_poly.type
_entity_poly.pdbx_seq_one_letter_code
_entity_poly.pdbx_strand_id
1 'polypeptide(L)'
;MFRSIARTDNAEFELARDLRHIEDVWNEIATGLPVYWQKFLDRLRPPASDVIEILGARVQQEPSTQADGVLLVSAFDVAVEEFESEAAKYREFFDEGAIEEYEEDPNAFKHLMTRELPVIARTLRQSNKELKEWQKKFRLARPADLLAVFTNVLDFYDEWSANHSVVAYKSYNAPAEFQLAPINDDENLNIPGVIGMGIKTIVLFHKDPQRMPQLGRFALFGLYFLSGRKSFGMISDSSEFLMINDETKAANGSFVMDQNYWYPYDVFSLYLLRIYRWISSKAAEQGFGVDDQRRYVYVERFLEAVCAEHLDDMKTMRAHDSFGIPA
;
A
#
# COMPACT_ATOMS: atom_id res chain seq x y z
N MET A 1 -0.80 31.21 6.42
CA MET A 1 -0.09 31.67 5.21
C MET A 1 0.70 30.48 4.71
N PHE A 2 0.07 29.61 3.92
CA PHE A 2 0.65 28.34 3.48
C PHE A 2 1.56 28.60 2.28
N ARG A 3 2.83 28.20 2.40
CA ARG A 3 3.81 28.29 1.31
C ARG A 3 3.49 27.21 0.27
N SER A 4 3.50 27.60 -1.00
CA SER A 4 3.42 26.72 -2.16
C SER A 4 4.51 25.63 -2.09
N ILE A 5 4.11 24.39 -2.35
CA ILE A 5 4.89 23.15 -2.21
C ILE A 5 6.03 23.04 -3.24
N ALA A 6 6.10 23.93 -4.23
CA ALA A 6 7.17 23.91 -5.22
C ALA A 6 8.58 24.24 -4.64
N ARG A 7 8.67 24.64 -3.36
CA ARG A 7 9.93 24.95 -2.63
C ARG A 7 9.90 24.62 -1.13
N THR A 8 9.13 23.63 -0.69
CA THR A 8 9.34 23.02 0.64
C THR A 8 10.45 21.99 0.48
N ASP A 9 11.67 22.53 0.60
CA ASP A 9 12.98 21.92 0.38
C ASP A 9 13.18 20.58 1.12
N ASN A 10 14.10 19.75 0.62
CA ASN A 10 14.60 18.45 1.13
C ASN A 10 14.48 18.16 2.64
N ALA A 11 14.44 19.15 3.53
CA ALA A 11 14.41 19.01 4.97
C ALA A 11 13.31 18.08 5.54
N GLU A 12 12.08 18.07 5.02
CA GLU A 12 11.05 17.11 5.48
C GLU A 12 11.39 15.67 5.06
N PHE A 13 11.93 15.49 3.85
CA PHE A 13 12.38 14.19 3.36
C PHE A 13 13.66 13.69 4.04
N GLU A 14 14.54 14.60 4.44
CA GLU A 14 15.73 14.29 5.25
C GLU A 14 15.33 13.91 6.67
N LEU A 15 14.35 14.61 7.27
CA LEU A 15 13.84 14.28 8.60
C LEU A 15 13.23 12.87 8.63
N ALA A 16 12.39 12.53 7.65
CA ALA A 16 11.82 11.18 7.53
C ALA A 16 12.87 10.07 7.39
N ARG A 17 14.12 10.40 7.00
CA ARG A 17 15.25 9.48 6.90
C ARG A 17 16.17 9.51 8.15
N ASP A 18 15.99 10.42 9.09
CA ASP A 18 16.77 10.47 10.34
C ASP A 18 16.44 9.26 11.22
N LEU A 19 17.46 8.55 11.67
CA LEU A 19 17.27 7.30 12.43
C LEU A 19 16.54 7.51 13.77
N ARG A 20 16.72 8.65 14.45
CA ARG A 20 16.00 8.91 15.70
C ARG A 20 14.54 9.20 15.41
N HIS A 21 14.28 10.01 14.39
CA HIS A 21 12.91 10.27 13.91
C HIS A 21 12.19 8.97 13.55
N ILE A 22 12.86 8.07 12.81
CA ILE A 22 12.32 6.74 12.46
C ILE A 22 11.95 5.92 13.69
N GLU A 23 12.80 5.91 14.72
CA GLU A 23 12.48 5.20 15.96
C GLU A 23 11.35 5.87 16.74
N ASP A 24 11.26 7.20 16.76
CA ASP A 24 10.17 7.93 17.42
C ASP A 24 8.82 7.63 16.77
N VAL A 25 8.77 7.60 15.44
CA VAL A 25 7.59 7.18 14.67
C VAL A 25 7.25 5.71 14.93
N TRP A 26 8.25 4.83 14.89
CA TRP A 26 8.06 3.40 15.14
C TRP A 26 7.51 3.12 16.55
N ASN A 27 7.99 3.81 17.57
CA ASN A 27 7.50 3.65 18.94
C ASN A 27 6.00 3.96 19.05
N GLU A 28 5.52 4.94 18.31
CA GLU A 28 4.10 5.25 18.25
C GLU A 28 3.30 4.18 17.49
N ILE A 29 3.79 3.75 16.32
CA ILE A 29 3.19 2.66 15.54
C ILE A 29 3.07 1.40 16.41
N ALA A 30 4.15 1.03 17.10
CA ALA A 30 4.20 -0.15 17.97
C ALA A 30 3.19 -0.09 19.12
N THR A 31 2.88 1.11 19.62
CA THR A 31 1.83 1.34 20.63
C THR A 31 0.43 1.15 20.02
N GLY A 32 0.24 1.54 18.76
CA GLY A 32 -1.02 1.35 18.03
C GLY A 32 -1.31 -0.10 17.64
N LEU A 33 -0.29 -0.90 17.35
CA LEU A 33 -0.44 -2.27 16.82
C LEU A 33 -1.40 -3.17 17.65
N PRO A 34 -1.24 -3.32 18.99
CA PRO A 34 -2.15 -4.16 19.77
C PRO A 34 -3.61 -3.70 19.70
N VAL A 35 -3.86 -2.40 19.65
CA VAL A 35 -5.21 -1.82 19.62
C VAL A 35 -5.93 -2.21 18.32
N TYR A 36 -5.28 -2.00 17.18
CA TYR A 36 -5.89 -2.33 15.90
C TYR A 36 -5.92 -3.82 15.60
N TRP A 37 -4.98 -4.60 16.14
CA TRP A 37 -5.06 -6.05 16.06
C TRP A 37 -6.31 -6.60 16.74
N GLN A 38 -6.64 -6.08 17.93
CA GLN A 38 -7.86 -6.48 18.61
C GLN A 38 -9.10 -6.11 17.78
N LYS A 39 -9.15 -4.89 17.24
CA LYS A 39 -10.25 -4.46 16.34
C LYS A 39 -10.36 -5.32 15.09
N PHE A 40 -9.24 -5.69 14.49
CA PHE A 40 -9.18 -6.58 13.34
C PHE A 40 -9.83 -7.93 13.66
N LEU A 41 -9.48 -8.55 14.79
CA LEU A 41 -10.09 -9.80 15.24
C LEU A 41 -11.57 -9.63 15.57
N ASP A 42 -11.94 -8.56 16.27
CA ASP A 42 -13.34 -8.29 16.65
C ASP A 42 -14.23 -8.15 15.42
N ARG A 43 -13.73 -7.54 14.35
CA ARG A 43 -14.42 -7.39 13.06
C ARG A 43 -14.60 -8.72 12.32
N LEU A 44 -13.68 -9.66 12.48
CA LEU A 44 -13.79 -11.00 11.87
C LEU A 44 -14.80 -11.88 12.61
N ARG A 45 -15.12 -11.58 13.87
CA ARG A 45 -16.13 -12.33 14.61
C ARG A 45 -17.51 -12.03 14.03
N PRO A 46 -18.36 -13.05 13.86
CA PRO A 46 -19.76 -12.84 13.50
C PRO A 46 -20.40 -11.87 14.49
N PRO A 47 -21.25 -10.93 14.04
CA PRO A 47 -22.05 -10.13 14.95
C PRO A 47 -22.88 -11.06 15.81
N ALA A 48 -23.04 -10.74 17.10
CA ALA A 48 -24.01 -11.43 17.94
C ALA A 48 -25.37 -11.33 17.23
N SER A 49 -25.98 -12.47 16.87
CA SER A 49 -27.25 -12.46 16.16
C SER A 49 -28.32 -11.80 17.02
N ASP A 50 -29.26 -11.10 16.39
CA ASP A 50 -30.49 -10.65 17.03
C ASP A 50 -31.18 -11.79 17.80
N VAL A 51 -31.90 -11.42 18.87
CA VAL A 51 -32.68 -12.34 19.71
C VAL A 51 -33.58 -13.21 18.83
N ILE A 52 -33.34 -14.53 18.82
CA ILE A 52 -34.18 -15.48 18.09
C ILE A 52 -35.26 -15.97 19.06
N GLU A 53 -36.52 -15.87 18.66
CA GLU A 53 -37.64 -16.39 19.44
C GLU A 53 -37.90 -17.85 19.02
N ILE A 54 -37.48 -18.79 19.87
CA ILE A 54 -37.70 -20.22 19.65
C ILE A 54 -38.73 -20.68 20.68
N LEU A 55 -39.89 -21.16 20.21
CA LEU A 55 -40.96 -21.70 21.06
C LEU A 55 -41.41 -20.74 22.18
N GLY A 56 -41.45 -19.43 21.90
CA GLY A 56 -41.88 -18.39 22.86
C GLY A 56 -40.82 -18.01 23.91
N ALA A 57 -39.59 -18.53 23.81
CA ALA A 57 -38.46 -18.08 24.60
C ALA A 57 -37.55 -17.19 23.75
N ARG A 58 -37.26 -15.98 24.26
CA ARG A 58 -36.19 -15.12 23.73
C ARG A 58 -34.85 -15.73 24.10
N VAL A 59 -34.16 -16.31 23.13
CA VAL A 59 -32.81 -16.82 23.32
C VAL A 59 -31.84 -15.81 22.70
N GLN A 60 -31.01 -15.19 23.55
CA GLN A 60 -29.81 -14.51 23.06
C GLN A 60 -28.83 -15.59 22.63
N GLN A 61 -28.46 -15.60 21.36
CA GLN A 61 -27.33 -16.41 20.92
C GLN A 61 -26.08 -15.72 21.44
N GLU A 62 -25.27 -16.42 22.26
CA GLU A 62 -23.99 -15.86 22.68
C GLU A 62 -23.10 -15.63 21.46
N PRO A 63 -22.30 -14.54 21.45
CA PRO A 63 -21.36 -14.30 20.38
C PRO A 63 -20.48 -15.52 20.15
N SER A 64 -20.24 -15.86 18.87
CA SER A 64 -19.38 -16.98 18.48
C SER A 64 -18.02 -16.88 19.17
N THR A 65 -17.65 -17.91 19.94
CA THR A 65 -16.35 -18.05 20.60
C THR A 65 -15.32 -18.72 19.69
N GLN A 66 -15.36 -18.40 18.39
CA GLN A 66 -14.41 -18.94 17.43
C GLN A 66 -12.99 -18.50 17.82
N ALA A 67 -12.07 -19.47 17.91
CA ALA A 67 -10.69 -19.20 18.25
C ALA A 67 -10.04 -18.27 17.22
N ASP A 68 -9.24 -17.31 17.69
CA ASP A 68 -8.63 -16.28 16.86
C ASP A 68 -7.87 -16.86 15.67
N GLY A 69 -7.15 -17.98 15.84
CA GLY A 69 -6.45 -18.65 14.73
C GLY A 69 -7.36 -19.03 13.56
N VAL A 70 -8.62 -19.42 13.82
CA VAL A 70 -9.58 -19.75 12.75
C VAL A 70 -10.10 -18.47 12.08
N LEU A 71 -10.25 -17.37 12.84
CA LEU A 71 -10.57 -16.07 12.26
C LEU A 71 -9.45 -15.62 11.32
N LEU A 72 -8.20 -15.77 11.74
CA LEU A 72 -7.03 -15.44 10.94
C LEU A 72 -6.95 -16.25 9.64
N VAL A 73 -7.25 -17.56 9.67
CA VAL A 73 -7.40 -18.37 8.45
C VAL A 73 -8.38 -17.71 7.48
N SER A 74 -9.58 -17.34 7.96
CA SER A 74 -10.59 -16.73 7.09
C SER A 74 -10.19 -15.36 6.52
N ALA A 75 -9.38 -14.59 7.23
CA ALA A 75 -8.95 -13.27 6.77
C ALA A 75 -7.71 -13.31 5.87
N PHE A 76 -6.72 -14.10 6.26
CA PHE A 76 -5.41 -14.13 5.64
C PHE A 76 -5.31 -15.12 4.48
N ASP A 77 -5.99 -16.27 4.54
CA ASP A 77 -6.00 -17.18 3.39
C ASP A 77 -6.81 -16.57 2.24
N VAL A 78 -7.94 -15.91 2.54
CA VAL A 78 -8.69 -15.13 1.53
C VAL A 78 -7.83 -14.03 0.92
N ALA A 79 -7.06 -13.30 1.73
CA ALA A 79 -6.16 -12.27 1.21
C ALA A 79 -5.06 -12.85 0.30
N VAL A 80 -4.53 -14.02 0.63
CA VAL A 80 -3.56 -14.74 -0.21
C VAL A 80 -4.19 -15.21 -1.50
N GLU A 81 -5.39 -15.79 -1.47
CA GLU A 81 -6.11 -16.24 -2.67
C GLU A 81 -6.43 -15.07 -3.62
N GLU A 82 -6.94 -13.96 -3.09
CA GLU A 82 -7.19 -12.73 -3.85
C GLU A 82 -5.91 -12.18 -4.46
N PHE A 83 -4.83 -12.14 -3.69
CA PHE A 83 -3.52 -11.70 -4.16
C PHE A 83 -2.99 -12.60 -5.29
N GLU A 84 -2.97 -13.94 -5.14
CA GLU A 84 -2.39 -14.82 -6.16
C GLU A 84 -3.18 -14.78 -7.48
N SER A 85 -4.50 -14.64 -7.39
CA SER A 85 -5.38 -14.45 -8.55
C SER A 85 -5.06 -13.17 -9.31
N GLU A 86 -4.80 -12.07 -8.61
CA GLU A 86 -4.39 -10.81 -9.23
C GLU A 86 -2.92 -10.86 -9.71
N ALA A 87 -2.01 -11.45 -8.93
CA ALA A 87 -0.58 -11.54 -9.20
C ALA A 87 -0.27 -12.33 -10.48
N ALA A 88 -1.05 -13.38 -10.76
CA ALA A 88 -0.92 -14.14 -12.00
C ALA A 88 -0.95 -13.24 -13.25
N LYS A 89 -1.81 -12.21 -13.26
CA LYS A 89 -1.94 -11.27 -14.39
C LYS A 89 -0.69 -10.40 -14.56
N TYR A 90 -0.09 -9.96 -13.46
CA TYR A 90 1.16 -9.19 -13.51
C TYR A 90 2.33 -10.06 -13.95
N ARG A 91 2.43 -11.29 -13.43
CA ARG A 91 3.50 -12.24 -13.77
C ARG A 91 3.43 -12.67 -15.24
N GLU A 92 2.24 -12.92 -15.77
CA GLU A 92 2.02 -13.20 -17.19
C GLU A 92 2.35 -11.99 -18.06
N PHE A 93 1.90 -10.79 -17.67
CA PHE A 93 2.11 -9.57 -18.44
C PHE A 93 3.58 -9.17 -18.55
N PHE A 94 4.40 -9.48 -17.53
CA PHE A 94 5.82 -9.14 -17.46
C PHE A 94 6.73 -10.38 -17.54
N ASP A 95 6.24 -11.47 -18.12
CA ASP A 95 7.08 -12.64 -18.42
C ASP A 95 8.18 -12.26 -19.41
N GLU A 96 9.35 -12.87 -19.30
CA GLU A 96 10.53 -12.55 -20.12
C GLU A 96 10.21 -12.67 -21.62
N GLY A 97 9.50 -13.72 -22.04
CA GLY A 97 9.10 -13.89 -23.43
C GLY A 97 8.10 -12.81 -23.89
N ALA A 98 7.21 -12.35 -23.01
CA ALA A 98 6.29 -11.27 -23.33
C ALA A 98 7.03 -9.93 -23.49
N ILE A 99 8.03 -9.64 -22.64
CA ILE A 99 8.87 -8.45 -22.75
C ILE A 99 9.63 -8.43 -24.08
N GLU A 100 10.24 -9.55 -24.48
CA GLU A 100 10.94 -9.67 -25.77
C GLU A 100 10.00 -9.35 -26.96
N GLU A 101 8.78 -9.87 -26.96
CA GLU A 101 7.77 -9.56 -27.98
C GLU A 101 7.39 -8.06 -27.99
N TYR A 102 7.30 -7.44 -26.81
CA TYR A 102 6.98 -6.02 -26.67
C TYR A 102 8.09 -5.11 -27.16
N GLU A 103 9.36 -5.53 -27.10
CA GLU A 103 10.47 -4.77 -27.67
C GLU A 103 10.37 -4.64 -29.19
N GLU A 104 9.82 -5.67 -29.87
CA GLU A 104 9.55 -5.63 -31.30
C GLU A 104 8.35 -4.73 -31.65
N ASP A 105 7.30 -4.71 -30.82
CA ASP A 105 6.15 -3.80 -30.97
C ASP A 105 5.72 -3.12 -29.66
N PRO A 106 6.33 -1.96 -29.32
CA PRO A 106 5.93 -1.20 -28.15
C PRO A 106 4.46 -0.71 -28.18
N ASN A 107 3.83 -0.60 -29.37
CA ASN A 107 2.42 -0.22 -29.43
C ASN A 107 1.51 -1.33 -28.91
N ALA A 108 1.84 -2.59 -29.20
CA ALA A 108 1.16 -3.75 -28.63
C ALA A 108 1.24 -3.72 -27.11
N PHE A 109 2.43 -3.48 -26.55
CA PHE A 109 2.62 -3.31 -25.11
C PHE A 109 1.64 -2.31 -24.50
N LYS A 110 1.65 -1.06 -24.99
CA LYS A 110 0.75 -0.02 -24.47
C LYS A 110 -0.73 -0.40 -24.65
N HIS A 111 -1.09 -1.03 -25.77
CA HIS A 111 -2.46 -1.48 -26.00
C HIS A 111 -2.91 -2.51 -24.95
N LEU A 112 -2.10 -3.55 -24.73
CA LEU A 112 -2.38 -4.62 -23.78
C LEU A 112 -2.37 -4.10 -22.33
N MET A 113 -1.44 -3.20 -21.97
CA MET A 113 -1.43 -2.53 -20.65
C MET A 113 -2.79 -1.92 -20.29
N THR A 114 -3.51 -1.34 -21.26
CA THR A 114 -4.81 -0.69 -20.99
C THR A 114 -5.93 -1.67 -20.64
N ARG A 115 -5.73 -2.96 -20.91
CA ARG A 115 -6.74 -4.02 -20.79
C ARG A 115 -6.36 -5.07 -19.75
N GLU A 116 -5.09 -5.45 -19.71
CA GLU A 116 -4.60 -6.66 -19.03
C GLU A 116 -3.81 -6.33 -17.78
N LEU A 117 -3.06 -5.22 -17.76
CA LEU A 117 -2.34 -4.78 -16.57
C LEU A 117 -3.31 -4.15 -15.56
N PRO A 118 -3.65 -4.81 -14.43
CA PRO A 118 -4.82 -4.45 -13.63
C PRO A 118 -4.80 -3.03 -13.07
N VAL A 119 -3.67 -2.54 -12.56
CA VAL A 119 -3.55 -1.17 -12.04
C VAL A 119 -3.84 -0.11 -13.11
N ILE A 120 -3.35 -0.31 -14.33
CA ILE A 120 -3.55 0.65 -15.44
C ILE A 120 -4.98 0.56 -15.97
N ALA A 121 -5.46 -0.66 -16.24
CA ALA A 121 -6.80 -0.91 -16.74
C ALA A 121 -7.87 -0.37 -15.78
N ARG A 122 -7.73 -0.60 -14.47
CA ARG A 122 -8.64 -0.06 -13.45
C ARG A 122 -8.59 1.46 -13.42
N THR A 123 -7.39 2.06 -13.38
CA THR A 123 -7.23 3.53 -13.29
C THR A 123 -7.79 4.27 -14.52
N LEU A 124 -7.66 3.69 -15.72
CA LEU A 124 -8.24 4.25 -16.95
C LEU A 124 -9.78 4.23 -16.98
N ARG A 125 -10.41 3.26 -16.30
CA ARG A 125 -11.87 3.10 -16.24
C ARG A 125 -12.52 3.99 -15.17
N GLN A 126 -11.75 4.50 -14.22
CA GLN A 126 -12.28 5.37 -13.16
C GLN A 126 -12.81 6.70 -13.74
N SER A 127 -13.95 7.15 -13.20
CA SER A 127 -14.59 8.41 -13.59
C SER A 127 -14.13 9.63 -12.77
N ASN A 128 -13.35 9.42 -11.70
CA ASN A 128 -12.91 10.46 -10.78
C ASN A 128 -12.15 11.59 -11.52
N LYS A 129 -12.50 12.84 -11.21
CA LYS A 129 -11.92 14.05 -11.81
C LYS A 129 -10.42 14.16 -11.53
N GLU A 130 -9.97 13.74 -10.35
CA GLU A 130 -8.56 13.74 -9.93
C GLU A 130 -7.67 12.92 -10.88
N LEU A 131 -8.22 11.89 -11.52
CA LEU A 131 -7.49 11.02 -12.43
C LEU A 131 -7.45 11.53 -13.87
N LYS A 132 -8.18 12.60 -14.23
CA LYS A 132 -8.28 13.05 -15.62
C LYS A 132 -6.95 13.50 -16.20
N GLU A 133 -6.14 14.20 -15.42
CA GLU A 133 -4.81 14.62 -15.85
C GLU A 133 -3.87 13.43 -16.01
N TRP A 134 -3.87 12.48 -15.07
CA TRP A 134 -3.11 11.23 -15.22
C TRP A 134 -3.55 10.46 -16.47
N GLN A 135 -4.86 10.27 -16.68
CA GLN A 135 -5.41 9.55 -17.83
C GLN A 135 -5.04 10.23 -19.16
N LYS A 136 -4.98 11.56 -19.19
CA LYS A 136 -4.53 12.33 -20.35
C LYS A 136 -3.03 12.13 -20.59
N LYS A 137 -2.20 12.27 -19.56
CA LYS A 137 -0.75 12.07 -19.65
C LYS A 137 -0.40 10.64 -20.08
N PHE A 138 -1.05 9.62 -19.53
CA PHE A 138 -0.89 8.23 -19.95
C PHE A 138 -1.23 8.02 -21.44
N ARG A 139 -2.35 8.58 -21.91
CA ARG A 139 -2.72 8.48 -23.34
C ARG A 139 -1.68 9.13 -24.25
N LEU A 140 -1.05 10.23 -23.81
CA LEU A 140 0.00 10.95 -24.55
C LEU A 140 1.39 10.32 -24.43
N ALA A 141 1.68 9.54 -23.39
CA ALA A 141 2.98 8.90 -23.19
C ALA A 141 3.35 8.01 -24.39
N ARG A 142 4.60 8.03 -24.84
CA ARG A 142 5.01 7.19 -25.96
C ARG A 142 5.05 5.73 -25.52
N PRO A 143 4.57 4.77 -26.33
CA PRO A 143 4.60 3.36 -25.98
C PRO A 143 6.01 2.84 -25.64
N ALA A 144 7.02 3.26 -26.39
CA ALA A 144 8.42 2.92 -26.14
C ALA A 144 8.95 3.44 -24.79
N ASP A 145 8.52 4.64 -24.35
CA ASP A 145 8.93 5.18 -23.04
C ASP A 145 8.31 4.36 -21.90
N LEU A 146 7.03 3.97 -22.06
CA LEU A 146 6.36 3.11 -21.09
C LEU A 146 7.08 1.78 -20.97
N LEU A 147 7.41 1.14 -22.09
CA LEU A 147 8.13 -0.13 -22.11
C LEU A 147 9.49 0.00 -21.43
N ALA A 148 10.30 0.98 -21.85
CA ALA A 148 11.62 1.22 -21.28
C ALA A 148 11.59 1.40 -19.76
N VAL A 149 10.63 2.17 -19.21
CA VAL A 149 10.52 2.35 -17.77
C VAL A 149 10.15 1.05 -17.05
N PHE A 150 9.25 0.22 -17.59
CA PHE A 150 8.93 -1.07 -16.95
C PHE A 150 10.10 -2.06 -17.05
N THR A 151 10.81 -2.11 -18.17
CA THR A 151 12.03 -2.92 -18.31
C THR A 151 13.08 -2.47 -17.29
N ASN A 152 13.38 -1.17 -17.20
CA ASN A 152 14.34 -0.66 -16.21
C ASN A 152 13.94 -0.99 -14.76
N VAL A 153 12.64 -0.97 -14.44
CA VAL A 153 12.14 -1.33 -13.10
C VAL A 153 12.32 -2.81 -12.80
N LEU A 154 12.09 -3.68 -13.79
CA LEU A 154 12.28 -5.13 -13.66
C LEU A 154 13.77 -5.48 -13.57
N ASP A 155 14.60 -4.88 -14.42
CA ASP A 155 16.06 -5.05 -14.41
C ASP A 155 16.66 -4.61 -13.07
N PHE A 156 16.26 -3.42 -12.59
CA PHE A 156 16.64 -2.96 -11.25
C PHE A 156 16.30 -4.00 -10.18
N TYR A 157 15.08 -4.55 -10.22
CA TYR A 157 14.66 -5.55 -9.26
C TYR A 157 15.48 -6.84 -9.39
N ASP A 158 15.74 -7.32 -10.60
CA ASP A 158 16.45 -8.58 -10.80
C ASP A 158 17.90 -8.46 -10.31
N GLU A 159 18.58 -7.34 -10.61
CA GLU A 159 19.90 -6.99 -10.07
C GLU A 159 19.91 -6.84 -8.54
N TRP A 160 18.92 -6.12 -8.00
CA TRP A 160 18.77 -5.90 -6.56
C TRP A 160 18.53 -7.23 -5.83
N SER A 161 17.63 -8.06 -6.35
CA SER A 161 17.19 -9.30 -5.71
C SER A 161 18.29 -10.35 -5.64
N ALA A 162 19.25 -10.32 -6.57
CA ALA A 162 20.44 -11.17 -6.57
C ALA A 162 21.36 -10.90 -5.37
N ASN A 163 21.36 -9.66 -4.86
CA ASN A 163 22.19 -9.24 -3.73
C ASN A 163 21.42 -9.21 -2.39
N HIS A 164 20.09 -9.28 -2.41
CA HIS A 164 19.22 -9.17 -1.24
C HIS A 164 18.45 -10.48 -1.01
N SER A 165 19.15 -11.49 -0.50
CA SER A 165 18.54 -12.79 -0.19
C SER A 165 17.38 -12.66 0.79
N VAL A 166 16.38 -13.53 0.63
CA VAL A 166 15.19 -13.59 1.50
C VAL A 166 15.55 -13.72 2.98
N VAL A 167 16.59 -14.50 3.29
CA VAL A 167 17.07 -14.73 4.66
C VAL A 167 17.64 -13.45 5.26
N ALA A 168 18.50 -12.73 4.51
CA ALA A 168 19.07 -11.47 4.97
C ALA A 168 17.97 -10.41 5.15
N TYR A 169 17.09 -10.27 4.15
CA TYR A 169 15.99 -9.32 4.15
C TYR A 169 15.12 -9.44 5.40
N LYS A 170 14.80 -10.67 5.83
CA LYS A 170 13.97 -10.92 7.03
C LYS A 170 14.57 -10.29 8.30
N SER A 171 15.86 -9.96 8.31
CA SER A 171 16.59 -9.44 9.48
C SER A 171 16.96 -7.95 9.42
N TYR A 172 16.68 -7.24 8.33
CA TYR A 172 16.99 -5.81 8.19
C TYR A 172 16.31 -4.94 9.26
N ASN A 173 17.04 -3.97 9.81
CA ASN A 173 16.58 -3.07 10.86
C ASN A 173 16.89 -1.59 10.59
N ALA A 174 17.63 -1.28 9.53
CA ALA A 174 17.92 0.09 9.09
C ALA A 174 17.49 0.30 7.63
N PRO A 175 17.02 1.51 7.25
CA PRO A 175 16.58 1.78 5.87
C PRO A 175 17.66 1.52 4.83
N ALA A 176 18.92 1.86 5.14
CA ALA A 176 20.04 1.68 4.21
C ALA A 176 20.31 0.22 3.83
N GLU A 177 19.89 -0.75 4.64
CA GLU A 177 20.04 -2.18 4.32
C GLU A 177 19.15 -2.62 3.15
N PHE A 178 18.06 -1.90 2.89
CA PHE A 178 17.12 -2.22 1.83
C PHE A 178 17.64 -1.83 0.45
N GLN A 179 18.40 -0.71 0.33
CA GLN A 179 18.93 -0.22 -0.94
C GLN A 179 17.87 -0.01 -2.04
N LEU A 180 16.65 0.37 -1.65
CA LEU A 180 15.52 0.62 -2.55
C LEU A 180 15.30 2.11 -2.85
N ALA A 181 16.10 3.03 -2.30
CA ALA A 181 16.09 4.45 -2.67
C ALA A 181 16.05 4.73 -4.18
N PRO A 182 16.77 3.98 -5.06
CA PRO A 182 16.66 4.20 -6.51
C PRO A 182 15.23 4.08 -7.06
N ILE A 183 14.36 3.27 -6.44
CA ILE A 183 12.94 3.18 -6.84
C ILE A 183 12.25 4.54 -6.70
N ASN A 184 12.58 5.35 -5.69
CA ASN A 184 12.09 6.73 -5.58
C ASN A 184 12.83 7.67 -6.54
N ASP A 185 14.15 7.61 -6.50
CA ASP A 185 15.01 8.74 -6.87
C ASP A 185 15.58 8.65 -8.31
N ASP A 186 15.60 7.47 -8.93
CA ASP A 186 16.10 7.29 -10.30
C ASP A 186 15.05 7.72 -11.33
N GLU A 187 15.39 8.75 -12.13
CA GLU A 187 14.53 9.29 -13.17
C GLU A 187 14.22 8.26 -14.27
N ASN A 188 15.10 7.29 -14.55
CA ASN A 188 14.88 6.25 -15.55
C ASN A 188 13.82 5.22 -15.13
N LEU A 189 13.50 5.20 -13.84
CA LEU A 189 12.43 4.38 -13.29
C LEU A 189 11.11 5.16 -13.24
N ASN A 190 11.00 6.35 -13.81
CA ASN A 190 9.83 7.19 -13.67
C ASN A 190 9.37 7.78 -15.00
N ILE A 191 8.07 8.00 -15.13
CA ILE A 191 7.50 8.91 -16.14
C ILE A 191 6.66 9.93 -15.38
N PRO A 192 7.11 11.20 -15.27
CA PRO A 192 6.44 12.20 -14.45
C PRO A 192 4.92 12.32 -14.72
N GLY A 193 4.13 12.08 -13.69
CA GLY A 193 2.67 12.12 -13.75
C GLY A 193 2.01 10.96 -14.53
N VAL A 194 2.76 9.92 -14.88
CA VAL A 194 2.25 8.70 -15.52
C VAL A 194 2.67 7.45 -14.74
N ILE A 195 3.97 7.19 -14.59
CA ILE A 195 4.52 6.05 -13.86
C ILE A 195 5.31 6.60 -12.67
N GLY A 196 4.79 6.39 -11.46
CA GLY A 196 5.42 6.77 -10.21
C GLY A 196 5.36 5.64 -9.17
N MET A 197 5.68 5.95 -7.92
CA MET A 197 5.79 4.96 -6.83
C MET A 197 4.62 4.00 -6.71
N GLY A 198 3.38 4.51 -6.75
CA GLY A 198 2.18 3.68 -6.62
C GLY A 198 2.03 2.62 -7.72
N ILE A 199 2.51 2.88 -8.96
CA ILE A 199 2.43 1.93 -10.07
C ILE A 199 3.64 0.98 -10.09
N LYS A 200 4.84 1.48 -9.75
CA LYS A 200 6.03 0.62 -9.69
C LYS A 200 5.93 -0.42 -8.59
N THR A 201 5.60 0.03 -7.39
CA THR A 201 5.60 -0.83 -6.21
C THR A 201 4.49 -1.86 -6.26
N ILE A 202 3.34 -1.58 -6.90
CA ILE A 202 2.32 -2.61 -7.15
C ILE A 202 2.81 -3.69 -8.12
N VAL A 203 3.55 -3.33 -9.18
CA VAL A 203 4.12 -4.34 -10.09
C VAL A 203 5.14 -5.20 -9.35
N LEU A 204 6.06 -4.57 -8.62
CA LEU A 204 7.09 -5.26 -7.85
C LEU A 204 6.49 -6.12 -6.72
N PHE A 205 5.42 -5.67 -6.07
CA PHE A 205 4.69 -6.44 -5.05
C PHE A 205 4.07 -7.71 -5.61
N HIS A 206 3.48 -7.67 -6.81
CA HIS A 206 2.91 -8.88 -7.43
C HIS A 206 4.01 -9.82 -7.99
N LYS A 207 5.19 -9.30 -8.35
CA LYS A 207 6.37 -10.11 -8.69
C LYS A 207 6.99 -10.76 -7.45
N ASP A 208 7.12 -10.03 -6.34
CA ASP A 208 7.76 -10.49 -5.11
C ASP A 208 7.10 -9.91 -3.85
N PRO A 209 5.98 -10.51 -3.39
CA PRO A 209 5.26 -10.07 -2.20
C PRO A 209 6.02 -10.36 -0.89
N GLN A 210 7.15 -11.08 -0.98
CA GLN A 210 8.01 -11.36 0.16
C GLN A 210 8.92 -10.18 0.46
N ARG A 211 9.43 -9.48 -0.56
CA ARG A 211 10.46 -8.43 -0.41
C ARG A 211 10.02 -7.04 -0.89
N MET A 212 8.95 -6.92 -1.67
CA MET A 212 8.57 -5.65 -2.29
C MET A 212 7.20 -5.19 -1.78
N PRO A 213 7.13 -4.39 -0.71
CA PRO A 213 5.85 -3.90 -0.22
C PRO A 213 5.21 -2.89 -1.18
N GLN A 214 3.90 -2.95 -1.37
CA GLN A 214 3.22 -1.96 -2.19
C GLN A 214 3.08 -0.62 -1.45
N LEU A 215 3.58 0.48 -2.03
CA LEU A 215 3.31 1.83 -1.54
C LEU A 215 1.93 2.28 -2.01
N GLY A 216 0.91 1.74 -1.36
CA GLY A 216 -0.50 2.02 -1.59
C GLY A 216 -1.07 3.10 -0.68
N ARG A 217 -2.25 3.59 -1.04
CA ARG A 217 -3.03 4.52 -0.18
C ARG A 217 -3.29 3.92 1.20
N PHE A 218 -3.82 2.70 1.25
CA PHE A 218 -4.15 2.05 2.51
C PHE A 218 -2.92 1.82 3.38
N ALA A 219 -1.76 1.54 2.78
CA ALA A 219 -0.53 1.38 3.54
C ALA A 219 -0.16 2.67 4.31
N LEU A 220 -0.09 3.82 3.63
CA LEU A 220 0.29 5.09 4.27
C LEU A 220 -0.80 5.63 5.20
N PHE A 221 -2.09 5.51 4.85
CA PHE A 221 -3.17 5.86 5.79
C PHE A 221 -3.20 4.92 7.01
N GLY A 222 -2.93 3.64 6.82
CA GLY A 222 -2.82 2.67 7.91
C GLY A 222 -1.69 3.04 8.87
N LEU A 223 -0.51 3.41 8.35
CA LEU A 223 0.59 3.93 9.14
C LEU A 223 0.21 5.22 9.89
N TYR A 224 -0.47 6.18 9.24
CA TYR A 224 -0.99 7.40 9.88
C TYR A 224 -1.91 7.10 11.07
N PHE A 225 -2.81 6.12 10.93
CA PHE A 225 -3.72 5.75 12.01
C PHE A 225 -3.05 4.94 13.12
N LEU A 226 -2.09 4.07 12.78
CA LEU A 226 -1.26 3.35 13.74
C LEU A 226 -0.38 4.31 14.54
N SER A 227 0.12 5.37 13.91
CA SER A 227 1.00 6.36 14.51
C SER A 227 0.24 7.46 15.28
N GLY A 228 -0.99 7.17 15.72
CA GLY A 228 -1.80 8.10 16.52
C GLY A 228 -2.08 9.45 15.83
N ARG A 229 -1.97 9.52 14.49
CA ARG A 229 -2.15 10.74 13.70
C ARG A 229 -1.14 11.86 14.01
N LYS A 230 0.01 11.52 14.63
CA LYS A 230 1.00 12.52 15.04
C LYS A 230 1.72 13.15 13.85
N SER A 231 2.10 14.42 14.01
CA SER A 231 2.89 15.18 13.03
C SER A 231 4.40 14.93 13.14
N PHE A 232 4.89 14.31 14.22
CA PHE A 232 6.31 14.00 14.44
C PHE A 232 7.28 15.17 14.19
N GLY A 233 6.83 16.40 14.42
CA GLY A 233 7.67 17.58 14.23
C GLY A 233 7.99 17.92 12.76
N MET A 234 7.23 17.36 11.80
CA MET A 234 7.32 17.77 10.40
C MET A 234 7.08 19.27 10.26
N ILE A 235 7.77 19.92 9.32
CA ILE A 235 7.76 21.38 9.15
C ILE A 235 6.36 21.89 8.80
N SER A 236 5.61 21.10 8.06
CA SER A 236 4.21 21.33 7.71
C SER A 236 3.23 21.17 8.87
N ASP A 237 3.69 20.68 10.03
CA ASP A 237 2.88 20.21 11.16
C ASP A 237 1.83 19.17 10.75
N SER A 238 2.14 18.42 9.70
CA SER A 238 1.34 17.30 9.19
C SER A 238 2.06 15.98 9.44
N SER A 239 1.35 14.86 9.32
CA SER A 239 1.99 13.53 9.43
C SER A 239 2.82 13.24 8.19
N GLU A 240 4.00 12.61 8.36
CA GLU A 240 4.88 12.25 7.24
C GLU A 240 4.25 11.29 6.21
N PHE A 241 3.20 10.56 6.60
CA PHE A 241 2.52 9.59 5.74
C PHE A 241 1.49 10.24 4.79
N LEU A 242 1.01 11.44 5.12
CA LEU A 242 -0.02 12.14 4.36
C LEU A 242 0.52 13.46 3.83
N MET A 243 -0.15 14.01 2.83
CA MET A 243 0.17 15.31 2.28
C MET A 243 -1.10 16.05 1.87
N ILE A 244 -1.00 17.38 1.80
CA ILE A 244 -2.07 18.20 1.25
C ILE A 244 -1.87 18.26 -0.27
N ASN A 245 -2.87 17.82 -1.02
CA ASN A 245 -2.95 18.04 -2.46
C ASN A 245 -3.53 19.45 -2.69
N ASP A 246 -2.67 20.40 -3.02
CA ASP A 246 -3.03 21.79 -3.30
C ASP A 246 -3.35 22.05 -4.79
N GLU A 247 -3.07 21.08 -5.67
CA GLU A 247 -3.38 21.15 -7.11
C GLU A 247 -4.88 20.97 -7.38
N THR A 248 -5.57 20.16 -6.56
CA THR A 248 -7.00 19.88 -6.71
C THR A 248 -7.77 20.30 -5.45
N LYS A 249 -8.68 21.27 -5.61
CA LYS A 249 -9.65 21.61 -4.55
C LYS A 249 -10.91 20.78 -4.70
N ALA A 250 -11.46 20.39 -3.57
CA ALA A 250 -12.78 19.76 -3.53
C ALA A 250 -13.88 20.73 -3.99
N ALA A 251 -15.05 20.19 -4.34
CA ALA A 251 -16.19 21.00 -4.82
C ALA A 251 -16.63 22.07 -3.79
N ASN A 252 -16.46 21.78 -2.50
CA ASN A 252 -16.74 22.71 -1.39
C ASN A 252 -15.59 23.71 -1.11
N GLY A 253 -14.53 23.72 -1.92
CA GLY A 253 -13.37 24.60 -1.78
C GLY A 253 -12.32 24.17 -0.77
N SER A 254 -12.52 23.03 -0.07
CA SER A 254 -11.54 22.48 0.85
C SER A 254 -10.33 21.85 0.12
N PHE A 255 -9.20 21.77 0.82
CA PHE A 255 -8.05 21.03 0.35
C PHE A 255 -8.26 19.53 0.55
N VAL A 256 -7.72 18.73 -0.38
CA VAL A 256 -7.77 17.27 -0.32
C VAL A 256 -6.49 16.78 0.35
N MET A 257 -6.61 15.94 1.38
CA MET A 257 -5.45 15.21 1.91
C MET A 257 -5.29 13.90 1.15
N ASP A 258 -4.07 13.58 0.74
CA ASP A 258 -3.73 12.35 0.03
C ASP A 258 -2.55 11.63 0.71
N GLN A 259 -2.26 10.41 0.29
CA GLN A 259 -1.04 9.74 0.73
C GLN A 259 0.21 10.48 0.22
N ASN A 260 1.29 10.48 0.99
CA ASN A 260 2.56 11.07 0.58
C ASN A 260 3.20 10.27 -0.58
N TYR A 261 3.06 10.77 -1.81
CA TYR A 261 3.54 10.11 -3.03
C TYR A 261 5.05 9.93 -3.10
N TRP A 262 5.80 10.72 -2.33
CA TRP A 262 7.26 10.78 -2.33
C TRP A 262 7.86 10.18 -1.06
N TYR A 263 7.07 9.46 -0.27
CA TYR A 263 7.54 8.89 0.98
C TYR A 263 8.73 7.93 0.73
N PRO A 264 9.85 8.03 1.49
CA PRO A 264 11.04 7.24 1.25
C PRO A 264 10.76 5.73 1.34
N TYR A 265 10.99 5.01 0.25
CA TYR A 265 10.54 3.62 0.13
C TYR A 265 11.36 2.65 1.00
N ASP A 266 12.62 2.96 1.30
CA ASP A 266 13.43 2.21 2.27
C ASP A 266 12.86 2.31 3.70
N VAL A 267 12.45 3.52 4.10
CA VAL A 267 11.86 3.78 5.43
C VAL A 267 10.49 3.09 5.52
N PHE A 268 9.68 3.22 4.47
CA PHE A 268 8.42 2.51 4.32
C PHE A 268 8.60 0.99 4.46
N SER A 269 9.57 0.42 3.74
CA SER A 269 9.86 -1.02 3.75
C SER A 269 10.30 -1.50 5.14
N LEU A 270 11.09 -0.68 5.86
CA LEU A 270 11.46 -0.94 7.24
C LEU A 270 10.23 -1.03 8.16
N TYR A 271 9.33 -0.05 8.12
CA TYR A 271 8.12 -0.09 8.96
C TYR A 271 7.27 -1.31 8.64
N LEU A 272 7.03 -1.61 7.37
CA LEU A 272 6.21 -2.77 7.00
C LEU A 272 6.88 -4.09 7.37
N LEU A 273 8.21 -4.20 7.29
CA LEU A 273 8.93 -5.39 7.77
C LEU A 273 8.80 -5.55 9.29
N ARG A 274 8.88 -4.46 10.06
CA ARG A 274 8.67 -4.50 11.52
C ARG A 274 7.23 -4.89 11.87
N ILE A 275 6.24 -4.33 11.16
CA ILE A 275 4.82 -4.71 11.31
C ILE A 275 4.62 -6.18 10.98
N TYR A 276 5.19 -6.68 9.88
CA TYR A 276 5.12 -8.09 9.54
C TYR A 276 5.66 -8.99 10.66
N ARG A 277 6.85 -8.68 11.20
CA ARG A 277 7.43 -9.47 12.29
C ARG A 277 6.50 -9.50 13.51
N TRP A 278 5.86 -8.38 13.80
CA TRP A 278 4.87 -8.27 14.87
C TRP A 278 3.61 -9.12 14.59
N ILE A 279 3.03 -9.01 13.38
CA ILE A 279 1.88 -9.83 12.94
C ILE A 279 2.24 -11.32 12.99
N SER A 280 3.41 -11.71 12.47
CA SER A 280 3.90 -13.09 12.47
C SER A 280 3.97 -13.66 13.89
N SER A 281 4.53 -12.90 14.84
CA SER A 281 4.56 -13.29 16.25
C SER A 281 3.15 -13.44 16.83
N LYS A 282 2.26 -12.47 16.56
CA LYS A 282 0.90 -12.46 17.15
C LYS A 282 -0.01 -13.52 16.57
N ALA A 283 0.05 -13.75 15.27
CA ALA A 283 -0.68 -14.82 14.63
C ALA A 283 -0.21 -16.19 15.13
N ALA A 284 1.10 -16.38 15.34
CA ALA A 284 1.64 -17.62 15.90
C ALA A 284 1.16 -17.87 17.35
N GLU A 285 1.08 -16.84 18.19
CA GLU A 285 0.47 -16.92 19.54
C GLU A 285 -1.00 -17.41 19.48
N GLN A 286 -1.69 -17.12 18.38
CA GLN A 286 -3.09 -17.49 18.13
C GLN A 286 -3.25 -18.78 17.31
N GLY A 287 -2.15 -19.49 17.05
CA GLY A 287 -2.16 -20.77 16.34
C GLY A 287 -2.22 -20.67 14.82
N PHE A 288 -1.94 -19.51 14.23
CA PHE A 288 -1.84 -19.30 12.78
C PHE A 288 -0.39 -19.08 12.34
N GLY A 289 0.07 -19.89 11.39
CA GLY A 289 1.38 -19.73 10.77
C GLY A 289 1.30 -18.85 9.52
N VAL A 290 1.96 -17.69 9.56
CA VAL A 290 2.12 -16.86 8.36
C VAL A 290 3.17 -17.47 7.42
N ASP A 291 2.92 -17.37 6.12
CA ASP A 291 3.89 -17.75 5.09
C ASP A 291 4.81 -16.58 4.73
N ASP A 292 6.10 -16.71 5.03
CA ASP A 292 7.10 -15.70 4.69
C ASP A 292 7.11 -15.34 3.19
N GLN A 293 6.68 -16.21 2.28
CA GLN A 293 6.60 -15.91 0.84
C GLN A 293 5.51 -14.87 0.51
N ARG A 294 4.51 -14.71 1.37
CA ARG A 294 3.41 -13.75 1.21
C ARG A 294 3.47 -12.62 2.23
N ARG A 295 4.66 -12.33 2.76
CA ARG A 295 4.94 -11.35 3.82
C ARG A 295 4.05 -10.11 3.78
N TYR A 296 4.10 -9.37 2.67
CA TYR A 296 3.43 -8.09 2.57
C TYR A 296 1.94 -8.20 2.24
N VAL A 297 1.44 -9.37 1.82
CA VAL A 297 0.01 -9.63 1.68
C VAL A 297 -0.69 -9.55 3.05
N TYR A 298 -0.10 -10.15 4.08
CA TYR A 298 -0.65 -10.09 5.44
C TYR A 298 -0.61 -8.67 6.02
N VAL A 299 0.45 -7.92 5.72
CA VAL A 299 0.60 -6.53 6.17
C VAL A 299 -0.44 -5.64 5.48
N GLU A 300 -0.61 -5.75 4.16
CA GLU A 300 -1.63 -4.99 3.43
C GLU A 300 -3.03 -5.29 3.97
N ARG A 301 -3.39 -6.56 4.15
CA ARG A 301 -4.69 -6.95 4.71
C ARG A 301 -4.93 -6.36 6.11
N PHE A 302 -3.91 -6.33 6.94
CA PHE A 302 -4.01 -5.72 8.26
C PHE A 302 -4.18 -4.20 8.18
N LEU A 303 -3.40 -3.50 7.35
CA LEU A 303 -3.49 -2.05 7.18
C LEU A 303 -4.81 -1.61 6.53
N GLU A 304 -5.36 -2.41 5.61
CA GLU A 304 -6.71 -2.23 5.09
C GLU A 304 -7.75 -2.28 6.21
N ALA A 305 -7.63 -3.22 7.15
CA ALA A 305 -8.50 -3.30 8.31
C ALA A 305 -8.34 -2.09 9.24
N VAL A 306 -7.10 -1.60 9.46
CA VAL A 306 -6.85 -0.34 10.18
C VAL A 306 -7.62 0.82 9.52
N CYS A 307 -7.48 0.98 8.20
CA CYS A 307 -8.19 2.01 7.45
C CYS A 307 -9.71 1.84 7.50
N ALA A 308 -10.19 0.60 7.53
CA ALA A 308 -11.62 0.30 7.56
C ALA A 308 -12.30 0.76 8.87
N GLU A 309 -11.55 0.94 9.96
CA GLU A 309 -12.01 1.57 11.21
C GLU A 309 -12.14 3.10 11.11
N HIS A 310 -11.60 3.68 10.05
CA HIS A 310 -11.46 5.12 9.85
C HIS A 310 -11.98 5.59 8.49
N LEU A 311 -12.91 4.84 7.88
CA LEU A 311 -13.47 5.18 6.57
C LEU A 311 -14.08 6.59 6.53
N ASP A 312 -14.75 7.02 7.61
CA ASP A 312 -15.34 8.34 7.65
C ASP A 312 -14.30 9.45 7.79
N ASP A 313 -13.23 9.23 8.58
CA ASP A 313 -12.09 10.14 8.60
C ASP A 313 -11.46 10.26 7.21
N MET A 314 -11.24 9.14 6.51
CA MET A 314 -10.71 9.12 5.15
C MET A 314 -11.61 9.83 4.15
N LYS A 315 -12.94 9.64 4.23
CA LYS A 315 -13.90 10.38 3.40
C LYS A 315 -13.84 11.88 3.66
N THR A 316 -13.77 12.31 4.92
CA THR A 316 -13.67 13.73 5.26
C THR A 316 -12.35 14.33 4.79
N MET A 317 -11.22 13.65 5.02
CA MET A 317 -9.90 14.06 4.53
C MET A 317 -9.84 14.18 3.00
N ARG A 318 -10.63 13.35 2.29
CA ARG A 318 -10.78 13.38 0.82
C ARG A 318 -11.98 14.20 0.33
N ALA A 319 -12.58 14.99 1.21
CA ALA A 319 -13.69 15.88 0.92
C ALA A 319 -14.92 15.21 0.25
N HIS A 320 -15.37 14.08 0.82
CA HIS A 320 -16.63 13.34 0.61
C HIS A 320 -16.99 12.86 -0.81
N ASP A 321 -16.55 13.52 -1.88
CA ASP A 321 -16.99 13.24 -3.26
C ASP A 321 -16.17 12.16 -3.99
N SER A 322 -15.05 11.70 -3.39
CA SER A 322 -14.07 10.83 -4.06
C SER A 322 -14.03 9.37 -3.58
N PHE A 323 -14.83 8.99 -2.58
CA PHE A 323 -14.88 7.62 -2.03
C PHE A 323 -16.11 6.85 -2.53
N GLY A 324 -16.03 6.36 -3.77
CA GLY A 324 -16.77 5.17 -4.17
C GLY A 324 -15.83 3.98 -4.02
N ILE A 325 -16.14 3.04 -3.11
CA ILE A 325 -15.62 1.68 -3.25
C ILE A 325 -16.31 1.15 -4.52
N PRO A 326 -15.58 0.78 -5.59
CA PRO A 326 -16.21 0.13 -6.72
C PRO A 326 -16.90 -1.14 -6.21
N ALA A 327 -18.18 -1.30 -6.54
CA ALA A 327 -18.88 -2.56 -6.39
C ALA A 327 -18.24 -3.65 -7.25
#